data_AF-A0A6V7X7F6-F1
#
_entry.id   AF-A0A6V7X7F6-F1
#
_cell.length_a   1.000
_cell.length_b   1.000
_cell.length_c   1.000
_cell.angle_alpha   90.00
_cell.angle_beta   90.00
_cell.angle_gamma   90.00
#
_symmetry.space_group_name_H-M   'P 1'
#
loop_
_entity.id
_entity.type
_entity.pdbx_description
1 polymer ?
#
loop_
_entity_poly.entity_id
_entity_poly.type
_entity_poly.pdbx_seq_one_letter_code
_entity_poly.pdbx_strand_id
1 'polypeptide(L)'
;MDTSKEPEEQKEDLSPDRDGTIIKSIIVSGEKFNCPSDHSPVKVHAVGSDLNGHIFYDRELEYIMGEGFEHQLPEGVDKALRRINKGEKCKVTLKGRFGYGTQPPSEFGLNANETIIFTLFLKDFEKVKASWELLDEEKLIEALKFKERGTKFFGEGKYQLALSKYNAIVSLLEFARPSKPDEEEGKQLTEKYGQTLIAAWLNIVLVNLKMGEKAEAIRNCDKVLEKNPKNVKALYRKAQAQQMFKDFEEAIETYKIVLELEPENKAAIQQIQECRHQLNILNERERKKFKGLFDRLANENQEEGNKMEEI
;
A
#
# COMPACT_ATOMS: atom_id res chain seq x y z
N MET A 1 -44.17 17.00 32.65
CA MET A 1 -42.80 17.19 32.16
C MET A 1 -42.21 15.80 32.06
N ASP A 2 -42.39 15.16 30.91
CA ASP A 2 -41.83 13.84 30.65
C ASP A 2 -40.72 14.06 29.62
N THR A 3 -39.50 14.24 30.12
CA THR A 3 -38.30 14.30 29.29
C THR A 3 -37.96 12.87 28.92
N SER A 4 -38.51 12.41 27.80
CA SER A 4 -38.03 11.25 27.08
C SER A 4 -36.53 11.46 26.79
N LYS A 5 -35.67 10.90 27.64
CA LYS A 5 -34.25 10.73 27.31
C LYS A 5 -34.21 9.87 26.06
N GLU A 6 -33.75 10.45 24.96
CA GLU A 6 -33.33 9.68 23.79
C GLU A 6 -32.40 8.55 24.27
N PRO A 7 -32.56 7.31 23.76
CA PRO A 7 -31.66 6.23 24.13
C PRO A 7 -30.23 6.66 23.81
N GLU A 8 -29.35 6.63 24.81
CA GLU A 8 -27.95 6.98 24.68
C GLU A 8 -27.36 6.19 23.49
N GLU A 9 -27.04 6.87 22.40
CA GLU A 9 -26.47 6.22 21.21
C GLU A 9 -25.19 5.51 21.63
N GLN A 10 -25.22 4.17 21.66
CA GLN A 10 -24.04 3.38 21.97
C GLN A 10 -23.03 3.54 20.82
N LYS A 11 -22.00 4.37 21.08
CA LYS A 11 -20.91 4.66 20.14
C LYS A 11 -19.74 3.71 20.38
N GLU A 12 -19.28 3.03 19.34
CA GLU A 12 -18.08 2.19 19.35
C GLU A 12 -16.98 2.88 18.54
N ASP A 13 -15.80 3.04 19.13
CA ASP A 13 -14.62 3.52 18.40
C ASP A 13 -13.94 2.36 17.67
N LEU A 14 -13.90 2.42 16.34
CA LEU A 14 -13.31 1.41 15.45
C LEU A 14 -11.94 1.82 14.90
N SER A 15 -11.39 2.95 15.34
CA SER A 15 -10.06 3.38 14.90
C SER A 15 -8.98 2.41 15.37
N PRO A 16 -7.91 2.18 14.56
CA PRO A 16 -6.81 1.30 14.95
C PRO A 16 -6.15 1.73 16.26
N ASP A 17 -6.02 3.04 16.47
CA ASP A 17 -5.31 3.65 17.59
C ASP A 17 -6.25 4.09 18.73
N ARG A 18 -7.56 3.79 18.64
CA ARG A 18 -8.61 4.22 19.60
C ARG A 18 -8.62 5.74 19.81
N ASP A 19 -8.42 6.48 18.73
CA ASP A 19 -8.31 7.93 18.67
C ASP A 19 -9.62 8.63 18.21
N GLY A 20 -10.70 7.86 18.06
CA GLY A 20 -12.00 8.36 17.62
C GLY A 20 -12.05 8.86 16.18
N THR A 21 -11.12 8.42 15.32
CA THR A 21 -11.15 8.74 13.88
C THR A 21 -12.18 7.93 13.10
N ILE A 22 -12.69 6.83 13.66
CA ILE A 22 -13.78 6.02 13.12
C ILE A 22 -14.75 5.71 14.27
N ILE A 23 -15.90 6.38 14.31
CA ILE A 23 -16.92 6.15 15.34
C ILE A 23 -18.17 5.57 14.70
N LYS A 24 -18.62 4.42 15.19
CA LYS A 24 -19.83 3.75 14.75
C LYS A 24 -20.96 3.93 15.78
N SER A 25 -22.17 4.23 15.32
CA SER A 25 -23.40 4.13 16.12
C SER A 25 -24.46 3.30 15.38
N ILE A 26 -25.05 2.33 16.08
CA ILE A 26 -26.04 1.41 15.49
C ILE A 26 -27.41 2.10 15.44
N ILE A 27 -28.09 2.01 14.28
CA ILE A 27 -29.50 2.44 14.11
C ILE A 27 -30.42 1.21 14.20
N VAL A 28 -30.10 0.16 13.44
CA VAL A 28 -30.82 -1.11 13.42
C VAL A 28 -29.80 -2.22 13.59
N SER A 29 -29.98 -3.05 14.61
CA SER A 29 -29.11 -4.20 14.87
C SER A 29 -29.27 -5.28 13.80
N GLY A 30 -28.15 -5.86 13.37
CA GLY A 30 -28.14 -7.03 12.48
C GLY A 30 -28.04 -8.36 13.22
N GLU A 31 -27.79 -9.42 12.46
CA GLU A 31 -27.57 -10.77 12.96
C GLU A 31 -26.22 -10.88 13.68
N LYS A 32 -26.24 -11.12 15.00
CA LYS A 32 -25.00 -11.15 15.80
C LYS A 32 -23.95 -12.11 15.23
N PHE A 33 -22.69 -11.67 15.27
CA PHE A 33 -21.51 -12.43 14.84
C PHE A 33 -21.49 -12.78 13.34
N ASN A 34 -22.17 -11.97 12.52
CA ASN A 34 -22.27 -12.20 11.09
C ASN A 34 -21.73 -10.98 10.32
N CYS A 35 -20.42 -10.73 10.44
CA CYS A 35 -19.72 -9.61 9.79
C CYS A 35 -18.71 -10.12 8.73
N PRO A 36 -18.44 -9.34 7.67
CA PRO A 36 -17.54 -9.73 6.60
C PRO A 36 -16.07 -9.67 7.02
N SER A 37 -15.26 -10.55 6.46
CA SER A 37 -13.80 -10.54 6.57
C SER A 37 -13.16 -9.85 5.36
N ASP A 38 -11.84 -9.68 5.39
CA ASP A 38 -11.11 -9.26 4.20
C ASP A 38 -11.41 -10.18 3.03
N HIS A 39 -11.56 -9.57 1.84
CA HIS A 39 -11.86 -10.27 0.60
C HIS A 39 -13.24 -10.92 0.48
N SER A 40 -14.11 -10.78 1.49
CA SER A 40 -15.53 -11.12 1.35
C SER A 40 -16.21 -10.27 0.28
N PRO A 41 -16.97 -10.87 -0.66
CA PRO A 41 -18.01 -10.15 -1.39
C PRO A 41 -19.05 -9.57 -0.45
N VAL A 42 -19.38 -8.30 -0.60
CA VAL A 42 -20.39 -7.59 0.20
C VAL A 42 -21.42 -6.90 -0.68
N LYS A 43 -22.66 -6.83 -0.17
CA LYS A 43 -23.75 -6.03 -0.72
C LYS A 43 -24.11 -4.95 0.29
N VAL A 44 -23.86 -3.68 -0.03
CA VAL A 44 -24.03 -2.56 0.89
C VAL A 44 -24.83 -1.43 0.23
N HIS A 45 -25.71 -0.80 1.01
CA HIS A 45 -26.22 0.53 0.67
C HIS A 45 -25.46 1.55 1.53
N ALA A 46 -24.77 2.48 0.86
CA ALA A 46 -23.93 3.47 1.52
C ALA A 46 -24.41 4.88 1.15
N VAL A 47 -24.68 5.69 2.17
CA VAL A 47 -25.08 7.10 2.04
C VAL A 47 -24.08 7.97 2.78
N GLY A 48 -23.31 8.76 2.05
CA GLY A 48 -22.32 9.71 2.58
C GLY A 48 -22.90 11.12 2.67
N SER A 49 -22.70 11.75 3.83
CA SER A 49 -23.12 13.12 4.11
C SER A 49 -22.07 13.89 4.91
N ASP A 50 -22.05 15.21 4.78
CA ASP A 50 -21.28 16.08 5.67
C ASP A 50 -21.92 16.15 7.08
N LEU A 51 -21.33 16.92 8.00
CA LEU A 51 -21.89 17.11 9.34
C LEU A 51 -23.21 17.91 9.36
N ASN A 52 -23.52 18.63 8.28
CA ASN A 52 -24.76 19.40 8.14
C ASN A 52 -25.90 18.57 7.53
N GLY A 53 -25.64 17.31 7.14
CA GLY A 53 -26.59 16.41 6.52
C GLY A 53 -26.73 16.57 5.00
N HIS A 54 -25.85 17.34 4.35
CA HIS A 54 -25.79 17.39 2.89
C HIS A 54 -25.27 16.06 2.34
N ILE A 55 -26.12 15.36 1.58
CA ILE A 55 -25.79 14.07 0.98
C ILE A 55 -24.95 14.31 -0.28
N PHE A 56 -23.74 13.78 -0.30
CA PHE A 56 -22.84 13.82 -1.47
C PHE A 56 -22.66 12.44 -2.14
N TYR A 57 -23.12 11.36 -1.48
CA TYR A 57 -22.98 9.99 -1.96
C TYR A 57 -24.22 9.17 -1.57
N ASP A 58 -24.83 8.46 -2.51
CA ASP A 58 -25.92 7.50 -2.24
C ASP A 58 -25.89 6.40 -3.32
N ARG A 59 -25.41 5.21 -2.96
CA ARG A 59 -25.31 4.07 -3.90
C ARG A 59 -25.54 2.74 -3.23
N GLU A 60 -26.21 1.85 -3.96
CA GLU A 60 -26.16 0.42 -3.70
C GLU A 60 -24.99 -0.21 -4.45
N LEU A 61 -24.19 -1.00 -3.74
CA LEU A 61 -22.92 -1.53 -4.24
C LEU A 61 -22.79 -3.02 -3.95
N GLU A 62 -22.19 -3.73 -4.90
CA GLU A 62 -21.62 -5.06 -4.69
C GLU A 62 -20.14 -5.02 -5.02
N TYR A 63 -19.28 -5.31 -4.03
CA TYR A 63 -17.83 -5.27 -4.21
C TYR A 63 -17.10 -6.21 -3.24
N ILE A 64 -15.79 -6.34 -3.41
CA ILE A 64 -14.95 -7.17 -2.54
C ILE A 64 -14.36 -6.31 -1.42
N MET A 65 -14.50 -6.73 -0.17
CA MET A 65 -13.91 -6.04 0.98
C MET A 65 -12.43 -5.70 0.76
N GLY A 66 -12.09 -4.44 1.01
CA GLY A 66 -10.77 -3.85 0.75
C GLY A 66 -10.62 -3.21 -0.63
N GLU A 67 -11.67 -3.22 -1.45
CA GLU A 67 -11.73 -2.55 -2.75
C GLU A 67 -12.78 -1.43 -2.80
N GLY A 68 -13.25 -0.95 -1.64
CA GLY A 68 -14.28 0.10 -1.59
C GLY A 68 -13.86 1.40 -2.29
N PHE A 69 -12.55 1.67 -2.35
CA PHE A 69 -11.99 2.84 -3.02
C PHE A 69 -12.36 2.91 -4.52
N GLU A 70 -12.53 1.77 -5.19
CA GLU A 70 -12.99 1.71 -6.59
C GLU A 70 -14.38 2.31 -6.79
N HIS A 71 -15.14 2.36 -5.71
CA HIS A 71 -16.49 2.91 -5.65
C HIS A 71 -16.51 4.27 -4.96
N GLN A 72 -15.36 4.96 -4.85
CA GLN A 72 -15.20 6.25 -4.18
C GLN A 72 -15.55 6.20 -2.67
N LEU A 73 -15.51 5.02 -2.06
CA LEU A 73 -15.64 4.89 -0.61
C LEU A 73 -14.28 5.14 0.06
N PRO A 74 -14.23 5.89 1.17
CA PRO A 74 -12.99 6.09 1.92
C PRO A 74 -12.61 4.81 2.69
N GLU A 75 -11.32 4.67 3.05
CA GLU A 75 -10.78 3.48 3.74
C GLU A 75 -11.55 3.14 5.02
N GLY A 76 -12.04 4.17 5.74
CA GLY A 76 -12.80 3.99 6.98
C GLY A 76 -14.10 3.20 6.79
N VAL A 77 -14.70 3.20 5.59
CA VAL A 77 -15.89 2.39 5.31
C VAL A 77 -15.56 0.90 5.32
N ASP A 78 -14.50 0.47 4.64
CA ASP A 78 -14.07 -0.93 4.66
C ASP A 78 -13.60 -1.38 6.05
N LYS A 79 -13.03 -0.48 6.86
CA LYS A 79 -12.72 -0.79 8.26
C LYS A 79 -13.99 -0.97 9.10
N ALA A 80 -14.96 -0.08 8.94
CA ALA A 80 -16.21 -0.15 9.68
C ALA A 80 -17.03 -1.39 9.30
N LEU A 81 -17.11 -1.75 8.01
CA LEU A 81 -17.88 -2.90 7.52
C LEU A 81 -17.46 -4.24 8.16
N ARG A 82 -16.19 -4.41 8.54
CA ARG A 82 -15.70 -5.59 9.29
C ARG A 82 -16.33 -5.74 10.67
N ARG A 83 -17.03 -4.72 11.14
CA ARG A 83 -17.65 -4.64 12.47
C ARG A 83 -19.16 -4.41 12.36
N ILE A 84 -19.71 -4.46 11.16
CA ILE A 84 -21.14 -4.31 10.88
C ILE A 84 -21.70 -5.70 10.58
N ASN A 85 -22.78 -6.07 11.25
CA ASN A 85 -23.41 -7.36 11.04
C ASN A 85 -24.34 -7.34 9.81
N LYS A 86 -24.57 -8.50 9.19
CA LYS A 86 -25.58 -8.66 8.15
C LYS A 86 -26.94 -8.18 8.64
N GLY A 87 -27.62 -7.38 7.83
CA GLY A 87 -28.88 -6.73 8.16
C GLY A 87 -28.75 -5.50 9.07
N GLU A 88 -27.55 -5.13 9.51
CA GLU A 88 -27.33 -3.98 10.37
C GLU A 88 -27.32 -2.68 9.57
N LYS A 89 -28.01 -1.65 10.11
CA LYS A 89 -27.93 -0.28 9.65
C LYS A 89 -27.25 0.57 10.73
N CYS A 90 -26.23 1.33 10.38
CA CYS A 90 -25.48 2.15 11.33
C CYS A 90 -25.01 3.46 10.70
N LYS A 91 -24.61 4.43 11.53
CA LYS A 91 -23.85 5.61 11.12
C LYS A 91 -22.39 5.41 11.49
N VAL A 92 -21.50 5.82 10.60
CA VAL A 92 -20.06 5.80 10.79
C VAL A 92 -19.52 7.20 10.54
N THR A 93 -19.02 7.83 11.59
CA THR A 93 -18.32 9.12 11.50
C THR A 93 -16.85 8.87 11.21
N LEU A 94 -16.33 9.51 10.16
CA LEU A 94 -14.96 9.33 9.66
C LEU A 94 -14.21 10.66 9.67
N LYS A 95 -12.98 10.64 10.19
CA LYS A 95 -12.10 11.82 10.29
C LYS A 95 -10.77 11.59 9.60
N GLY A 96 -10.17 12.67 9.09
CA GLY A 96 -8.81 12.67 8.56
C GLY A 96 -8.59 11.60 7.49
N ARG A 97 -7.55 10.79 7.66
CA ARG A 97 -7.15 9.75 6.67
C ARG A 97 -8.17 8.64 6.46
N PHE A 98 -9.07 8.40 7.41
CA PHE A 98 -10.11 7.37 7.27
C PHE A 98 -11.40 7.92 6.65
N GLY A 99 -11.53 9.25 6.53
CA GLY A 99 -12.42 9.89 5.57
C GLY A 99 -11.73 10.05 4.22
N TYR A 100 -11.92 11.21 3.58
CA TYR A 100 -11.28 11.51 2.30
C TYR A 100 -9.90 12.20 2.41
N GLY A 101 -9.37 12.38 3.63
CA GLY A 101 -8.06 12.97 3.86
C GLY A 101 -7.92 14.36 3.22
N THR A 102 -6.70 14.69 2.77
CA THR A 102 -6.38 16.02 2.24
C THR A 102 -6.93 16.30 0.84
N GLN A 103 -7.40 15.28 0.13
CA GLN A 103 -7.81 15.38 -1.29
C GLN A 103 -9.13 14.64 -1.52
N PRO A 104 -10.26 15.22 -1.09
CA PRO A 104 -11.56 14.63 -1.40
C PRO A 104 -11.88 14.68 -2.89
N PRO A 105 -12.74 13.77 -3.39
CA PRO A 105 -13.28 13.86 -4.73
C PRO A 105 -13.95 15.22 -4.95
N SER A 106 -13.52 15.92 -5.98
CA SER A 106 -13.94 17.30 -6.27
C SER A 106 -15.47 17.43 -6.43
N GLU A 107 -16.11 16.38 -6.94
CA GLU A 107 -17.56 16.30 -7.14
C GLU A 107 -18.37 16.31 -5.85
N PHE A 108 -17.76 15.98 -4.70
CA PHE A 108 -18.46 15.91 -3.42
C PHE A 108 -18.53 17.26 -2.68
N GLY A 109 -17.81 18.28 -3.16
CA GLY A 109 -17.84 19.62 -2.56
C GLY A 109 -17.30 19.68 -1.13
N LEU A 110 -16.44 18.72 -0.75
CA LEU A 110 -15.85 18.62 0.60
C LEU A 110 -14.51 19.36 0.69
N ASN A 111 -14.19 19.84 1.89
CA ASN A 111 -12.91 20.41 2.24
C ASN A 111 -11.88 19.32 2.59
N ALA A 112 -10.60 19.68 2.55
CA ALA A 112 -9.52 18.82 3.01
C ALA A 112 -9.70 18.44 4.49
N ASN A 113 -9.58 17.16 4.79
CA ASN A 113 -9.76 16.53 6.11
C ASN A 113 -11.14 16.76 6.74
N GLU A 114 -12.16 17.09 5.94
CA GLU A 114 -13.51 17.27 6.44
C GLU A 114 -14.03 15.99 7.12
N THR A 115 -14.70 16.17 8.25
CA THR A 115 -15.36 15.06 8.94
C THR A 115 -16.66 14.73 8.20
N ILE A 116 -16.84 13.46 7.88
CA ILE A 116 -17.99 12.97 7.12
C ILE A 116 -18.70 11.85 7.87
N ILE A 117 -19.95 11.62 7.52
CA ILE A 117 -20.79 10.56 8.08
C ILE A 117 -21.24 9.65 6.94
N PHE A 118 -20.98 8.36 7.07
CA PHE A 118 -21.57 7.33 6.21
C PHE A 118 -22.66 6.59 6.97
N THR A 119 -23.90 6.64 6.48
CA THR A 119 -24.95 5.70 6.88
C THR A 119 -24.82 4.44 6.03
N LEU A 120 -24.52 3.31 6.68
CA LEU A 120 -24.26 2.04 6.01
C LEU A 120 -25.35 1.03 6.38
N PHE A 121 -25.85 0.31 5.37
CA PHE A 121 -26.69 -0.85 5.55
C PHE A 121 -26.05 -2.06 4.86
N LEU A 122 -25.53 -2.99 5.65
CA LEU A 122 -24.96 -4.23 5.14
C LEU A 122 -26.09 -5.21 4.83
N LYS A 123 -26.46 -5.35 3.55
CA LYS A 123 -27.56 -6.20 3.12
C LYS A 123 -27.18 -7.67 3.21
N ASP A 124 -26.04 -8.01 2.65
CA ASP A 124 -25.54 -9.38 2.60
C ASP A 124 -24.03 -9.42 2.43
N PHE A 125 -23.42 -10.57 2.70
CA PHE A 125 -22.04 -10.85 2.36
C PHE A 125 -21.81 -12.36 2.23
N GLU A 126 -20.76 -12.72 1.50
CA GLU A 126 -20.29 -14.09 1.41
C GLU A 126 -19.13 -14.31 2.38
N LYS A 127 -19.24 -15.34 3.23
CA LYS A 127 -18.16 -15.76 4.12
C LYS A 127 -17.06 -16.41 3.29
N VAL A 128 -15.83 -15.92 3.47
CA VAL A 128 -14.64 -16.56 2.93
C VAL A 128 -13.88 -17.26 4.05
N LYS A 129 -13.25 -18.39 3.72
CA LYS A 129 -12.39 -19.13 4.66
C LYS A 129 -11.25 -18.24 5.12
N ALA A 130 -10.95 -18.27 6.41
CA ALA A 130 -9.74 -17.65 6.93
C ALA A 130 -8.50 -18.43 6.44
N SER A 131 -7.33 -17.77 6.42
CA SER A 131 -6.10 -18.36 5.87
C SER A 131 -5.70 -19.69 6.52
N TRP A 132 -6.06 -19.92 7.79
CA TRP A 132 -5.79 -21.17 8.51
C TRP A 132 -6.83 -22.28 8.23
N GLU A 133 -7.99 -21.94 7.68
CA GLU A 133 -9.03 -22.91 7.29
C GLU A 133 -8.82 -23.45 5.86
N LEU A 134 -7.96 -22.79 5.08
CA LEU A 134 -7.63 -23.20 3.73
C LEU A 134 -6.70 -24.42 3.74
N LEU A 135 -7.06 -25.42 2.93
CA LEU A 135 -6.16 -26.53 2.59
C LEU A 135 -4.99 -26.04 1.74
N ASP A 136 -3.93 -26.84 1.64
CA ASP A 136 -2.70 -26.42 0.97
C ASP A 136 -2.93 -26.06 -0.52
N GLU A 137 -3.74 -26.84 -1.24
CA GLU A 137 -4.07 -26.51 -2.63
C GLU A 137 -4.96 -25.25 -2.73
N GLU A 138 -5.88 -25.06 -1.78
CA GLU A 138 -6.76 -23.89 -1.76
C GLU A 138 -5.97 -22.60 -1.54
N LYS A 139 -4.91 -22.63 -0.71
CA LYS A 139 -4.02 -21.47 -0.52
C LYS A 139 -3.35 -21.07 -1.83
N LEU A 140 -2.89 -22.02 -2.63
CA LEU A 140 -2.31 -21.71 -3.94
C LEU A 140 -3.36 -21.13 -4.89
N ILE A 141 -4.56 -21.71 -4.94
CA ILE A 141 -5.65 -21.24 -5.79
C ILE A 141 -6.01 -19.78 -5.44
N GLU A 142 -6.17 -19.46 -4.15
CA GLU A 142 -6.47 -18.10 -3.69
C GLU A 142 -5.32 -17.12 -4.00
N ALA A 143 -4.07 -17.52 -3.77
CA ALA A 143 -2.91 -16.71 -4.15
C ALA A 143 -2.88 -16.39 -5.65
N LEU A 144 -3.25 -17.34 -6.51
CA LEU A 144 -3.33 -17.12 -7.96
C LEU A 144 -4.47 -16.17 -8.35
N LYS A 145 -5.63 -16.23 -7.69
CA LYS A 145 -6.72 -15.25 -7.86
C LYS A 145 -6.28 -13.85 -7.46
N PHE A 146 -5.58 -13.69 -6.33
CA PHE A 146 -5.01 -12.40 -5.95
C PHE A 146 -4.00 -11.89 -6.97
N LYS A 147 -3.15 -12.77 -7.52
CA LYS A 147 -2.18 -12.41 -8.56
C LYS A 147 -2.86 -11.89 -9.82
N GLU A 148 -3.92 -12.57 -10.28
CA GLU A 148 -4.70 -12.15 -11.44
C GLU A 148 -5.34 -10.77 -11.20
N ARG A 149 -6.03 -10.61 -10.07
CA ARG A 149 -6.71 -9.36 -9.71
C ARG A 149 -5.72 -8.19 -9.52
N GLY A 150 -4.58 -8.45 -8.88
CA GLY A 150 -3.50 -7.46 -8.74
C GLY A 150 -2.92 -7.04 -10.09
N THR A 151 -2.78 -7.98 -11.04
CA THR A 151 -2.29 -7.69 -12.40
C THR A 151 -3.28 -6.87 -13.20
N LYS A 152 -4.59 -7.14 -13.04
CA LYS A 152 -5.66 -6.30 -13.60
C LYS A 152 -5.56 -4.87 -13.08
N PHE A 153 -5.52 -4.68 -11.75
CA PHE A 153 -5.39 -3.34 -11.16
C PHE A 153 -4.11 -2.62 -11.57
N PHE A 154 -3.00 -3.34 -11.69
CA PHE A 154 -1.75 -2.77 -12.19
C PHE A 154 -1.90 -2.23 -13.62
N GLY A 155 -2.54 -3.00 -14.50
CA GLY A 155 -2.82 -2.60 -15.89
C GLY A 155 -3.73 -1.37 -15.98
N GLU A 156 -4.63 -1.20 -15.02
CA GLU A 156 -5.53 -0.05 -14.91
C GLU A 156 -4.87 1.17 -14.20
N GLY A 157 -3.60 1.07 -13.79
CA GLY A 157 -2.91 2.14 -13.07
C GLY A 157 -3.31 2.28 -11.59
N LYS A 158 -4.11 1.35 -11.06
CA LYS A 158 -4.61 1.33 -9.68
C LYS A 158 -3.59 0.69 -8.75
N TYR A 159 -2.46 1.38 -8.58
CA TYR A 159 -1.28 0.82 -7.93
C TYR A 159 -1.49 0.41 -6.47
N GLN A 160 -2.24 1.19 -5.67
CA GLN A 160 -2.51 0.83 -4.27
C GLN A 160 -3.32 -0.47 -4.14
N LEU A 161 -4.33 -0.66 -5.01
CA LEU A 161 -5.13 -1.89 -5.03
C LEU A 161 -4.30 -3.07 -5.54
N ALA A 162 -3.47 -2.87 -6.57
CA ALA A 162 -2.54 -3.88 -7.04
C ALA A 162 -1.58 -4.32 -5.91
N LEU A 163 -1.01 -3.37 -5.18
CA LEU A 163 -0.14 -3.63 -4.02
C LEU A 163 -0.86 -4.45 -2.95
N SER A 164 -2.09 -4.06 -2.60
CA SER A 164 -2.92 -4.80 -1.64
C SER A 164 -3.10 -6.26 -2.04
N LYS A 165 -3.40 -6.53 -3.32
CA LYS A 165 -3.55 -7.92 -3.81
C LYS A 165 -2.26 -8.70 -3.80
N TYR A 166 -1.13 -8.12 -4.19
CA TYR A 166 0.13 -8.83 -4.11
C TYR A 166 0.58 -9.08 -2.67
N ASN A 167 0.29 -8.17 -1.73
CA ASN A 167 0.54 -8.38 -0.30
C ASN A 167 -0.34 -9.48 0.29
N ALA A 168 -1.58 -9.65 -0.17
CA ALA A 168 -2.43 -10.77 0.25
C ALA A 168 -1.80 -12.13 -0.10
N ILE A 169 -1.10 -12.23 -1.22
CA ILE A 169 -0.33 -13.43 -1.59
C ILE A 169 0.80 -13.69 -0.58
N VAL A 170 1.57 -12.64 -0.24
CA VAL A 170 2.68 -12.74 0.72
C VAL A 170 2.15 -13.18 2.07
N SER A 171 1.08 -12.55 2.58
CA SER A 171 0.45 -12.93 3.83
C SER A 171 -0.04 -14.38 3.85
N LEU A 172 -0.45 -14.91 2.69
CA LEU A 172 -0.97 -16.27 2.60
C LEU A 172 0.15 -17.33 2.49
N LEU A 173 1.26 -17.00 1.82
CA LEU A 173 2.27 -17.99 1.42
C LEU A 173 3.63 -17.85 2.10
N GLU A 174 4.02 -16.69 2.65
CA GLU A 174 5.39 -16.44 3.16
C GLU A 174 5.83 -17.44 4.23
N PHE A 175 4.90 -17.83 5.11
CA PHE A 175 5.12 -18.79 6.19
C PHE A 175 4.34 -20.10 6.00
N ALA A 176 3.68 -20.27 4.85
CA ALA A 176 2.93 -21.48 4.58
C ALA A 176 3.87 -22.62 4.18
N ARG A 177 3.66 -23.78 4.79
CA ARG A 177 4.32 -25.03 4.41
C ARG A 177 3.25 -26.09 4.17
N PRO A 178 3.27 -26.82 3.04
CA PRO A 178 2.37 -27.93 2.82
C PRO A 178 2.45 -28.94 3.97
N SER A 179 1.33 -29.59 4.27
CA SER A 179 1.18 -30.53 5.39
C SER A 179 2.10 -31.75 5.25
N LYS A 180 2.44 -32.14 4.02
CA LYS A 180 3.28 -33.30 3.68
C LYS A 180 4.41 -32.93 2.73
N PRO A 181 5.38 -32.12 3.15
CA PRO A 181 6.35 -31.48 2.26
C PRO A 181 7.36 -32.45 1.62
N ASP A 182 7.52 -33.66 2.18
CA ASP A 182 8.50 -34.65 1.71
C ASP A 182 7.92 -35.63 0.68
N GLU A 183 6.59 -35.70 0.57
CA GLU A 183 5.89 -36.43 -0.49
C GLU A 183 5.99 -35.68 -1.83
N GLU A 184 5.89 -36.39 -2.94
CA GLU A 184 6.07 -35.82 -4.28
C GLU A 184 5.12 -34.64 -4.55
N GLU A 185 3.83 -34.79 -4.22
CA GLU A 185 2.83 -33.72 -4.35
C GLU A 185 3.16 -32.51 -3.47
N GLY A 186 3.63 -32.74 -2.24
CA GLY A 186 4.02 -31.68 -1.32
C GLY A 186 5.28 -30.92 -1.74
N LYS A 187 6.25 -31.61 -2.36
CA LYS A 187 7.42 -30.98 -2.97
C LYS A 187 7.02 -30.06 -4.12
N GLN A 188 6.18 -30.55 -5.03
CA GLN A 188 5.65 -29.75 -6.14
C GLN A 188 4.87 -28.54 -5.65
N LEU A 189 4.07 -28.70 -4.59
CA LEU A 189 3.31 -27.61 -4.01
C LEU A 189 4.22 -26.57 -3.31
N THR A 190 5.24 -27.03 -2.61
CA THR A 190 6.27 -26.16 -2.00
C THR A 190 6.97 -25.32 -3.07
N GLU A 191 7.32 -25.93 -4.21
CA GLU A 191 7.90 -25.21 -5.34
C GLU A 191 6.92 -24.17 -5.90
N LYS A 192 5.65 -24.54 -6.13
CA LYS A 192 4.61 -23.62 -6.62
C LYS A 192 4.37 -22.45 -5.65
N TYR A 193 4.38 -22.70 -4.34
CA TYR A 193 4.33 -21.64 -3.32
C TYR A 193 5.51 -20.68 -3.49
N GLY A 194 6.74 -21.22 -3.57
CA GLY A 194 7.95 -20.42 -3.73
C GLY A 194 7.95 -19.58 -5.01
N GLN A 195 7.58 -20.16 -6.14
CA GLN A 195 7.46 -19.45 -7.43
C GLN A 195 6.39 -18.35 -7.36
N THR A 196 5.26 -18.63 -6.73
CA THR A 196 4.15 -17.67 -6.58
C THR A 196 4.54 -16.50 -5.66
N LEU A 197 5.24 -16.79 -4.56
CA LEU A 197 5.74 -15.78 -3.62
C LEU A 197 6.81 -14.89 -4.26
N ILE A 198 7.77 -15.46 -5.00
CA ILE A 198 8.75 -14.69 -5.78
C ILE A 198 8.05 -13.78 -6.79
N ALA A 199 7.03 -14.29 -7.50
CA ALA A 199 6.26 -13.49 -8.45
C ALA A 199 5.51 -12.34 -7.76
N ALA A 200 4.95 -12.58 -6.57
CA ALA A 200 4.27 -11.55 -5.79
C ALA A 200 5.24 -10.44 -5.36
N TRP A 201 6.40 -10.77 -4.78
CA TRP A 201 7.41 -9.77 -4.43
C TRP A 201 7.92 -8.99 -5.63
N LEU A 202 8.20 -9.66 -6.76
CA LEU A 202 8.58 -8.95 -7.99
C LEU A 202 7.50 -7.97 -8.44
N ASN A 203 6.23 -8.32 -8.32
CA ASN A 203 5.13 -7.42 -8.67
C ASN A 203 4.96 -6.28 -7.66
N ILE A 204 5.16 -6.53 -6.37
CA ILE A 204 5.22 -5.49 -5.32
C ILE A 204 6.33 -4.48 -5.65
N VAL A 205 7.53 -4.95 -5.99
CA VAL A 205 8.65 -4.09 -6.43
C VAL A 205 8.21 -3.22 -7.60
N LEU A 206 7.59 -3.81 -8.63
CA LEU A 206 7.14 -3.08 -9.81
C LEU A 206 6.11 -1.99 -9.46
N VAL A 207 5.16 -2.29 -8.60
CA VAL A 207 4.16 -1.34 -8.10
C VAL A 207 4.83 -0.21 -7.33
N ASN A 208 5.74 -0.52 -6.41
CA ASN A 208 6.45 0.49 -5.62
C ASN A 208 7.33 1.40 -6.49
N LEU A 209 8.01 0.85 -7.50
CA LEU A 209 8.72 1.66 -8.50
C LEU A 209 7.79 2.64 -9.23
N LYS A 210 6.56 2.22 -9.56
CA LYS A 210 5.55 3.09 -10.19
C LYS A 210 5.03 4.18 -9.25
N MET A 211 4.93 3.89 -7.95
CA MET A 211 4.51 4.86 -6.93
C MET A 211 5.66 5.75 -6.42
N GLY A 212 6.91 5.45 -6.77
CA GLY A 212 8.08 6.19 -6.28
C GLY A 212 8.59 5.73 -4.90
N GLU A 213 8.06 4.62 -4.38
CA GLU A 213 8.39 4.04 -3.07
C GLU A 213 9.69 3.20 -3.13
N LYS A 214 10.80 3.90 -3.35
CA LYS A 214 12.12 3.31 -3.65
C LYS A 214 12.63 2.38 -2.57
N ALA A 215 12.49 2.78 -1.30
CA ALA A 215 12.99 1.99 -0.17
C ALA A 215 12.25 0.65 -0.03
N GLU A 216 10.93 0.64 -0.25
CA GLU A 216 10.14 -0.59 -0.24
C GLU A 216 10.44 -1.47 -1.45
N ALA A 217 10.70 -0.87 -2.61
CA ALA A 217 11.16 -1.61 -3.80
C ALA A 217 12.50 -2.33 -3.54
N ILE A 218 13.48 -1.68 -2.93
CA ILE A 218 14.77 -2.32 -2.59
C ILE A 218 14.57 -3.49 -1.61
N ARG A 219 13.81 -3.29 -0.53
CA ARG A 219 13.52 -4.35 0.45
C ARG A 219 12.89 -5.60 -0.17
N ASN A 220 11.92 -5.42 -1.05
CA ASN A 220 11.27 -6.56 -1.71
C ASN A 220 12.17 -7.22 -2.77
N CYS A 221 13.07 -6.46 -3.42
CA CYS A 221 14.11 -7.07 -4.25
C CYS A 221 15.03 -7.96 -3.42
N ASP A 222 15.44 -7.51 -2.23
CA ASP A 222 16.31 -8.28 -1.34
C ASP A 222 15.64 -9.59 -0.90
N LYS A 223 14.35 -9.57 -0.55
CA LYS A 223 13.56 -10.80 -0.29
C LYS A 223 13.58 -11.78 -1.46
N VAL A 224 13.49 -11.30 -2.71
CA VAL A 224 13.58 -12.16 -3.89
C VAL A 224 15.00 -12.74 -4.04
N LEU A 225 16.03 -11.93 -3.81
CA LEU A 225 17.43 -12.32 -3.95
C LEU A 225 17.91 -13.26 -2.84
N GLU A 226 17.35 -13.18 -1.63
CA GLU A 226 17.58 -14.16 -0.57
C GLU A 226 17.15 -15.57 -0.99
N LYS A 227 16.04 -15.69 -1.73
CA LYS A 227 15.54 -16.99 -2.24
C LYS A 227 16.14 -17.38 -3.59
N ASN A 228 16.40 -16.41 -4.44
CA ASN A 228 16.95 -16.61 -5.78
C ASN A 228 18.01 -15.53 -6.08
N PRO A 229 19.27 -15.75 -5.64
CA PRO A 229 20.34 -14.75 -5.75
C PRO A 229 20.67 -14.33 -7.19
N LYS A 230 20.34 -15.17 -8.17
CA LYS A 230 20.59 -14.93 -9.60
C LYS A 230 19.33 -14.44 -10.34
N ASN A 231 18.33 -13.94 -9.63
CA ASN A 231 17.12 -13.41 -10.26
C ASN A 231 17.42 -12.08 -10.95
N VAL A 232 17.64 -12.13 -12.27
CA VAL A 232 17.97 -10.95 -13.09
C VAL A 232 16.92 -9.85 -12.99
N LYS A 233 15.62 -10.21 -12.93
CA LYS A 233 14.54 -9.22 -12.80
C LYS A 233 14.61 -8.46 -11.47
N ALA A 234 14.93 -9.13 -10.37
CA ALA A 234 15.09 -8.50 -9.06
C ALA A 234 16.35 -7.63 -9.02
N LEU A 235 17.49 -8.12 -9.51
CA LEU A 235 18.74 -7.34 -9.59
C LEU A 235 18.54 -6.05 -10.42
N TYR A 236 17.95 -6.19 -11.61
CA TYR A 236 17.70 -5.06 -12.48
C TYR A 236 16.76 -4.02 -11.84
N ARG A 237 15.67 -4.47 -11.19
CA ARG A 237 14.73 -3.56 -10.51
C ARG A 237 15.30 -2.96 -9.24
N LYS A 238 16.19 -3.67 -8.52
CA LYS A 238 16.94 -3.13 -7.37
C LYS A 238 17.82 -1.98 -7.81
N ALA A 239 18.58 -2.17 -8.90
CA ALA A 239 19.41 -1.13 -9.48
C ALA A 239 18.58 0.10 -9.92
N GLN A 240 17.41 -0.12 -10.54
CA GLN A 240 16.47 0.97 -10.85
C GLN A 240 16.02 1.74 -9.59
N ALA A 241 15.69 1.02 -8.51
CA ALA A 241 15.27 1.64 -7.26
C ALA A 241 16.42 2.45 -6.60
N GLN A 242 17.64 1.92 -6.61
CA GLN A 242 18.86 2.61 -6.13
C GLN A 242 19.15 3.87 -6.95
N GLN A 243 19.07 3.80 -8.28
CA GLN A 243 19.20 4.95 -9.17
C GLN A 243 18.15 6.02 -8.85
N MET A 244 16.90 5.62 -8.63
CA MET A 244 15.85 6.55 -8.20
C MET A 244 16.15 7.15 -6.82
N PHE A 245 16.83 6.41 -5.93
CA PHE A 245 17.28 6.88 -4.62
C PHE A 245 18.51 7.80 -4.71
N LYS A 246 19.13 7.91 -5.89
CA LYS A 246 20.38 8.63 -6.21
C LYS A 246 21.65 7.97 -5.68
N ASP A 247 21.57 6.68 -5.35
CA ASP A 247 22.71 5.83 -5.02
C ASP A 247 23.29 5.27 -6.33
N PHE A 248 23.90 6.15 -7.13
CA PHE A 248 24.30 5.82 -8.50
C PHE A 248 25.43 4.81 -8.57
N GLU A 249 26.38 4.87 -7.64
CA GLU A 249 27.47 3.91 -7.50
C GLU A 249 26.94 2.50 -7.22
N GLU A 250 26.08 2.35 -6.23
CA GLU A 250 25.45 1.07 -5.85
C GLU A 250 24.56 0.52 -6.98
N ALA A 251 23.85 1.41 -7.69
CA ALA A 251 23.07 1.04 -8.85
C ALA A 251 23.96 0.49 -9.97
N ILE A 252 25.11 1.13 -10.25
CA ILE A 252 26.08 0.66 -11.26
C ILE A 252 26.61 -0.72 -10.89
N GLU A 253 27.04 -0.94 -9.65
CA GLU A 253 27.54 -2.25 -9.22
C GLU A 253 26.45 -3.31 -9.34
N THR A 254 25.21 -2.99 -8.98
CA THR A 254 24.09 -3.93 -9.11
C THR A 254 23.76 -4.24 -10.58
N TYR A 255 23.84 -3.26 -11.49
CA TYR A 255 23.69 -3.51 -12.93
C TYR A 255 24.85 -4.32 -13.52
N LYS A 256 26.08 -4.21 -12.98
CA LYS A 256 27.19 -5.06 -13.42
C LYS A 256 26.91 -6.53 -13.09
N ILE A 257 26.33 -6.83 -11.94
CA ILE A 257 25.89 -8.20 -11.60
C ILE A 257 24.86 -8.71 -12.62
N VAL A 258 23.95 -7.85 -13.10
CA VAL A 258 23.05 -8.21 -14.21
C VAL A 258 23.84 -8.58 -15.47
N LEU A 259 24.88 -7.83 -15.82
CA LEU A 259 25.72 -8.11 -16.99
C LEU A 259 26.62 -9.33 -16.82
N GLU A 260 26.98 -9.72 -15.60
CA GLU A 260 27.66 -10.99 -15.33
C GLU A 260 26.76 -12.19 -15.65
N LEU A 261 25.44 -12.06 -15.42
CA LEU A 261 24.45 -13.09 -15.71
C LEU A 261 23.94 -13.04 -17.16
N GLU A 262 23.78 -11.83 -17.71
CA GLU A 262 23.30 -11.56 -19.06
C GLU A 262 24.19 -10.50 -19.75
N PRO A 263 25.34 -10.89 -20.33
CA PRO A 263 26.30 -9.95 -20.91
C PRO A 263 25.76 -9.07 -22.04
N GLU A 264 24.72 -9.52 -22.75
CA GLU A 264 24.09 -8.80 -23.86
C GLU A 264 22.87 -7.97 -23.43
N ASN A 265 22.64 -7.79 -22.12
CA ASN A 265 21.50 -7.02 -21.63
C ASN A 265 21.68 -5.51 -21.92
N LYS A 266 21.21 -5.08 -23.10
CA LYS A 266 21.31 -3.70 -23.60
C LYS A 266 20.70 -2.69 -22.64
N ALA A 267 19.63 -3.06 -21.93
CA ALA A 267 18.97 -2.17 -20.98
C ALA A 267 19.89 -1.87 -19.79
N ALA A 268 20.58 -2.87 -19.24
CA ALA A 268 21.52 -2.68 -18.14
C ALA A 268 22.74 -1.84 -18.58
N ILE A 269 23.27 -2.09 -19.79
CA ILE A 269 24.36 -1.27 -20.35
C ILE A 269 23.95 0.21 -20.43
N GLN A 270 22.75 0.49 -20.96
CA GLN A 270 22.25 1.86 -21.07
C GLN A 270 22.06 2.51 -19.69
N GLN A 271 21.49 1.79 -18.71
CA GLN A 271 21.30 2.34 -17.37
C GLN A 271 22.62 2.62 -16.64
N ILE A 272 23.66 1.81 -16.85
CA ILE A 272 25.00 2.11 -16.31
C ILE A 272 25.55 3.43 -16.89
N GLN A 273 25.38 3.66 -18.20
CA GLN A 273 25.81 4.90 -18.84
C GLN A 273 25.05 6.10 -18.27
N GLU A 274 23.74 5.98 -18.09
CA GLU A 274 22.91 7.01 -17.47
C GLU A 274 23.33 7.29 -16.03
N CYS A 275 23.53 6.26 -15.21
CA CYS A 275 23.99 6.43 -13.83
C CYS A 275 25.34 7.14 -13.75
N ARG A 276 26.31 6.80 -14.63
CA ARG A 276 27.60 7.49 -14.71
C ARG A 276 27.45 8.96 -15.08
N HIS A 277 26.55 9.27 -16.01
CA HIS A 277 26.26 10.64 -16.40
C HIS A 277 25.66 11.44 -15.23
N GLN A 278 24.65 10.90 -14.55
CA GLN A 278 24.04 11.54 -13.37
C GLN A 278 25.03 11.72 -12.23
N LEU A 279 25.91 10.73 -12.00
CA LEU A 279 26.96 10.81 -10.99
C LEU A 279 27.94 11.95 -11.28
N ASN A 280 28.39 12.11 -12.52
CA ASN A 280 29.26 13.22 -12.92
C ASN A 280 28.57 14.57 -12.66
N ILE A 281 27.30 14.71 -13.02
CA ILE A 281 26.52 15.94 -12.74
C ILE A 281 26.42 16.20 -11.23
N LEU A 282 26.20 15.16 -10.43
CA LEU A 282 26.13 15.28 -8.97
C LEU A 282 27.47 15.77 -8.40
N ASN A 283 28.56 15.12 -8.77
CA ASN A 283 29.92 15.47 -8.35
C ASN A 283 30.32 16.90 -8.75
N GLU A 284 29.97 17.33 -9.97
CA GLU A 284 30.21 18.71 -10.40
C GLU A 284 29.43 19.73 -9.58
N ARG A 285 28.16 19.43 -9.25
CA ARG A 285 27.32 20.29 -8.39
C ARG A 285 27.89 20.39 -6.99
N GLU A 286 28.33 19.27 -6.42
CA GLU A 286 28.96 19.25 -5.10
C GLU A 286 30.27 20.03 -5.11
N ARG A 287 31.14 19.82 -6.09
CA ARG A 287 32.38 20.57 -6.24
C ARG A 287 32.15 22.09 -6.30
N LYS A 288 31.14 22.54 -7.05
CA LYS A 288 30.75 23.96 -7.11
C LYS A 288 30.25 24.48 -5.76
N LYS A 289 29.42 23.71 -5.05
CA LYS A 289 28.93 24.07 -3.71
C LYS A 289 30.05 24.17 -2.69
N PHE A 290 30.95 23.19 -2.65
CA PHE A 290 32.12 23.20 -1.77
C PHE A 290 33.01 24.40 -2.06
N LYS A 291 33.33 24.67 -3.33
CA LYS A 291 34.11 25.86 -3.70
C LYS A 291 33.46 27.15 -3.19
N GLY A 292 32.17 27.35 -3.44
CA GLY A 292 31.45 28.54 -2.95
C GLY A 292 31.26 28.61 -1.43
N LEU A 293 31.44 27.52 -0.70
CA LEU A 293 31.48 27.52 0.78
C LEU A 293 32.88 27.94 1.27
N PHE A 294 33.95 27.38 0.68
CA PHE A 294 35.33 27.78 0.98
C PHE A 294 35.56 29.27 0.70
N ASP A 295 35.10 29.77 -0.45
CA ASP A 295 35.25 31.19 -0.81
C ASP A 295 34.56 32.11 0.22
N ARG A 296 33.38 31.71 0.76
CA ARG A 296 32.68 32.48 1.82
C ARG A 296 33.42 32.46 3.16
N LEU A 297 33.85 31.27 3.61
CA LEU A 297 34.61 31.15 4.85
C LEU A 297 35.94 31.91 4.81
N ALA A 298 36.60 31.94 3.64
CA ALA A 298 37.82 32.72 3.46
C ALA A 298 37.56 34.23 3.61
N ASN A 299 36.46 34.73 3.03
CA ASN A 299 36.09 36.14 3.12
C ASN A 299 35.64 36.55 4.54
N GLU A 300 34.86 35.71 5.24
CA GLU A 300 34.43 35.97 6.63
C GLU A 300 35.63 36.07 7.59
N ASN A 301 36.61 35.17 7.46
CA ASN A 301 37.83 35.23 8.28
C ASN A 301 38.70 36.46 7.99
N GLN A 302 38.71 36.96 6.74
CA GLN A 302 39.39 38.21 6.39
C GLN A 302 38.68 39.43 6.96
N GLU A 303 37.35 39.46 6.94
CA GLU A 303 36.56 40.54 7.53
C GLU A 303 36.68 40.59 9.07
N GLU A 304 36.76 39.44 9.75
CA GLU A 304 36.99 39.37 11.20
C GLU A 304 38.42 39.75 11.59
N GLY A 305 39.42 39.32 10.82
CA GLY A 305 40.82 39.73 11.03
C GLY A 305 41.01 41.23 10.92
N ASN A 306 40.41 41.86 9.89
CA ASN A 306 40.47 43.31 9.71
C ASN A 306 39.77 44.07 10.84
N LYS A 307 38.67 43.53 11.40
CA LYS A 307 37.97 44.14 12.55
C LYS A 307 38.74 44.06 13.87
N MET A 308 39.59 43.04 14.05
CA MET A 308 40.42 42.91 15.27
C MET A 308 41.69 43.75 15.22
N GLU A 309 42.19 44.11 14.04
CA GLU A 309 43.35 45.03 13.91
C GLU A 309 42.97 46.51 14.09
N GLU A 310 41.68 46.86 14.07
CA GLU A 310 41.17 48.22 14.24
C GLU A 310 40.79 48.60 15.70
N ILE A 311 41.03 47.72 16.68
CA ILE A 311 40.76 47.94 18.12
C ILE A 311 42.09 48.11 18.89
#